data_AF-A0A632MIG8-F1
#
_entry.id   AF-A0A632MIG8-F1
#
_cell.length_a   1.000
_cell.length_b   1.000
_cell.length_c   1.000
_cell.angle_alpha   90.00
_cell.angle_beta   90.00
_cell.angle_gamma   90.00
#
_symmetry.space_group_name_H-M   'P 1'
#
loop_
_entity.id
_entity.type
_entity.pdbx_description
1 polymer ?
#
loop_
_entity_poly.entity_id
_entity_poly.type
_entity_poly.pdbx_seq_one_letter_code
_entity_poly.pdbx_strand_id
1 'polypeptide(L)'
;MSSIYFEKLVAFYRGLGKPSVINSSFEYRGQLTTQFDIFKDLWNNADQSIADFELNFDSISCGTCYEDAFPESLTADKDVILTVSLPVGDFKFIESLEDFLLIDNNLNTGGRVENVYLVKEDFLFGEVNSKNEQVQKALQLSKFIIELYELANYNDRVEHSGLLKLVFIDTSNSKKTSPIVIEPRITSESISFPVVDLSIFKSIKENGTDNAHIQEKQAMFRVSIIEVLKDIDESKDKFNFLIEQWELLKETYYGNFECYLTNFSFLKQKKEAAENYMTVSSKISGTLSSISGKLFGLPISFAVAVAILNTGKFESILALLGVAITSLLIALTIYDQKKVLKSIMNSIDALFSHTKAQRSGELAELISKHKEKLYSQARGLDAAMVFLLIISALPFMISLGVYMFKFHPSVISYFNCFIDVFMTQLFK
;
A
#
# COMPACT_ATOMS: atom_id res chain seq x y z
N MET A 1 37.38 26.07 4.35
CA MET A 1 38.44 26.41 5.33
C MET A 1 37.82 26.84 6.65
N SER A 2 36.86 27.76 6.64
CA SER A 2 36.16 28.28 7.84
C SER A 2 35.50 27.22 8.75
N SER A 3 34.88 26.16 8.21
CA SER A 3 34.29 25.08 9.04
C SER A 3 35.35 24.27 9.83
N ILE A 4 36.49 23.94 9.21
CA ILE A 4 37.61 23.25 9.89
C ILE A 4 38.23 24.17 10.95
N TYR A 5 38.31 25.47 10.67
CA TYR A 5 38.79 26.46 11.64
C TYR A 5 37.88 26.50 12.88
N PHE A 6 36.56 26.52 12.69
CA PHE A 6 35.61 26.50 13.80
C PHE A 6 35.67 25.21 14.63
N GLU A 7 35.80 24.05 13.99
CA GLU A 7 36.02 22.77 14.69
C GLU A 7 37.28 22.82 15.58
N LYS A 8 38.38 23.38 15.06
CA LYS A 8 39.62 23.60 15.81
C LYS A 8 39.43 24.59 16.95
N LEU A 9 38.70 25.68 16.73
CA LEU A 9 38.38 26.66 17.77
C LEU A 9 37.57 26.03 18.91
N VAL A 10 36.59 25.19 18.60
CA VAL A 10 35.81 24.44 19.60
C VAL A 10 36.70 23.43 20.34
N ALA A 11 37.59 22.73 19.64
CA ALA A 11 38.57 21.83 20.27
C ALA A 11 39.51 22.58 21.21
N PHE A 12 39.97 23.75 20.81
CA PHE A 12 40.77 24.65 21.64
C PHE A 12 40.01 25.10 22.88
N TYR A 13 38.78 25.60 22.72
CA TYR A 13 37.90 26.00 23.81
C TYR A 13 37.65 24.86 24.83
N ARG A 14 37.36 23.65 24.34
CA ARG A 14 37.24 22.43 25.17
C ARG A 14 38.54 22.16 25.93
N GLY A 15 39.67 22.30 25.25
CA GLY A 15 41.01 22.10 25.80
C GLY A 15 41.44 23.11 26.86
N LEU A 16 40.86 24.32 26.85
CA LEU A 16 41.02 25.34 27.90
C LEU A 16 40.16 25.06 29.15
N GLY A 17 39.40 23.96 29.17
CA GLY A 17 38.51 23.63 30.27
C GLY A 17 37.15 24.32 30.21
N LYS A 18 36.73 24.80 29.03
CA LYS A 18 35.42 25.43 28.77
C LYS A 18 35.17 26.65 29.66
N PRO A 19 35.98 27.72 29.54
CA PRO A 19 35.75 28.97 30.27
C PRO A 19 34.36 29.54 29.96
N SER A 20 33.75 30.24 30.92
CA SER A 20 32.42 30.82 30.74
C SER A 20 32.39 31.83 29.60
N VAL A 21 31.41 31.69 28.70
CA VAL A 21 31.19 32.62 27.60
C VAL A 21 30.22 33.71 28.08
N ILE A 22 30.65 34.97 28.03
CA ILE A 22 29.86 36.13 28.47
C ILE A 22 29.92 37.17 27.35
N ASN A 23 28.76 37.65 26.89
CA ASN A 23 28.67 38.67 25.83
C ASN A 23 29.48 38.33 24.57
N SER A 24 29.39 37.06 24.13
CA SER A 24 30.12 36.55 22.97
C SER A 24 31.65 36.63 23.08
N SER A 25 32.19 36.58 24.30
CA SER A 25 33.62 36.39 24.51
C SER A 25 33.88 35.47 25.71
N PHE A 26 35.07 34.90 25.78
CA PHE A 26 35.53 34.19 26.97
C PHE A 26 36.97 34.57 27.28
N GLU A 27 37.31 34.51 28.57
CA GLU A 27 38.65 34.79 29.06
C GLU A 27 39.25 33.52 29.69
N TYR A 28 40.50 33.24 29.36
CA TYR A 28 41.31 32.18 29.96
C TYR A 28 42.54 32.78 30.63
N ARG A 29 42.86 32.30 31.83
CA ARG A 29 44.06 32.67 32.58
C ARG A 29 44.84 31.41 32.94
N GLY A 30 46.07 31.31 32.46
CA GLY A 30 46.95 30.18 32.76
C GLY A 30 47.92 29.85 31.63
N GLN A 31 48.45 28.64 31.65
CA GLN A 31 49.44 28.15 30.68
C GLN A 31 48.74 27.41 29.54
N LEU A 32 49.32 27.44 28.34
CA LEU A 32 48.78 26.78 27.14
C LEU A 32 49.48 25.45 26.85
N THR A 33 50.10 24.80 27.85
CA THR A 33 50.99 23.63 27.69
C THR A 33 50.45 22.55 26.76
N THR A 34 49.15 22.23 26.85
CA THR A 34 48.50 21.19 26.02
C THR A 34 47.77 21.72 24.79
N GLN A 35 47.63 23.04 24.67
CA GLN A 35 46.82 23.69 23.62
C GLN A 35 47.65 24.64 22.74
N PHE A 36 48.95 24.76 22.98
CA PHE A 36 49.84 25.74 22.36
C PHE A 36 49.89 25.60 20.83
N ASP A 37 50.04 24.37 20.32
CA ASP A 37 50.12 24.13 18.88
C ASP A 37 48.79 24.45 18.17
N ILE A 38 47.66 24.11 18.79
CA ILE A 38 46.33 24.42 18.27
C ILE A 38 46.11 25.93 18.26
N PHE A 39 46.48 26.61 19.35
CA PHE A 39 46.39 28.07 19.44
C PHE A 39 47.26 28.76 18.39
N LYS A 40 48.50 28.32 18.21
CA LYS A 40 49.42 28.85 17.19
C LYS A 40 48.86 28.68 15.78
N ASP A 41 48.28 27.52 15.48
CA ASP A 41 47.64 27.26 14.19
C ASP A 41 46.39 28.13 13.97
N LEU A 42 45.55 28.32 15.00
CA LEU A 42 44.41 29.23 14.97
C LEU A 42 44.85 30.68 14.75
N TRP A 43 45.92 31.13 15.39
CA TRP A 43 46.44 32.49 15.21
C TRP A 43 46.98 32.72 13.79
N ASN A 44 47.79 31.78 13.27
CA ASN A 44 48.39 31.92 11.94
C ASN A 44 47.38 31.85 10.80
N ASN A 45 46.25 31.18 11.03
CA ASN A 45 45.15 31.06 10.07
C ASN A 45 43.91 31.82 10.56
N ALA A 46 44.10 32.91 11.32
CA ALA A 46 43.01 33.62 11.96
C ALA A 46 41.94 34.06 10.95
N ASP A 47 40.69 33.77 11.27
CA ASP A 47 39.52 34.24 10.54
C ASP A 47 38.71 35.12 11.49
N GLN A 48 38.89 36.44 11.37
CA GLN A 48 38.23 37.46 12.21
C GLN A 48 36.70 37.44 12.07
N SER A 49 36.14 36.74 11.07
CA SER A 49 34.69 36.51 11.00
C SER A 49 34.18 35.44 11.95
N ILE A 50 35.09 34.65 12.54
CA ILE A 50 34.80 33.49 13.40
C ILE A 50 35.29 33.71 14.82
N ALA A 51 36.52 34.21 14.99
CA ALA A 51 37.08 34.53 16.30
C ALA A 51 38.24 35.51 16.20
N ASP A 52 38.32 36.39 17.18
CA ASP A 52 39.47 37.27 17.42
C ASP A 52 40.12 36.92 18.75
N PHE A 53 41.45 36.95 18.78
CA PHE A 53 42.24 36.65 19.96
C PHE A 53 42.98 37.91 20.42
N GLU A 54 42.87 38.23 21.71
CA GLU A 54 43.69 39.22 22.39
C GLU A 54 44.52 38.50 23.46
N LEU A 55 45.84 38.65 23.38
CA LEU A 55 46.78 37.94 24.22
C LEU A 55 47.62 38.93 25.02
N ASN A 56 47.66 38.74 26.33
CA ASN A 56 48.48 39.51 27.26
C ASN A 56 49.44 38.60 28.05
N PHE A 57 50.75 38.86 27.96
CA PHE A 57 51.80 38.16 28.72
C PHE A 57 53.06 39.03 28.81
N ASP A 58 53.84 38.94 29.88
CA ASP A 58 55.14 39.64 30.04
C ASP A 58 55.13 41.14 29.64
N SER A 59 54.04 41.87 29.91
CA SER A 59 53.81 43.27 29.50
C SER A 59 53.66 43.52 27.99
N ILE A 60 53.55 42.45 27.19
CA ILE A 60 53.22 42.46 25.77
C ILE A 60 51.71 42.23 25.64
N SER A 61 51.07 43.05 24.80
CA SER A 61 49.68 42.90 24.36
C SER A 61 49.69 42.81 22.85
N CYS A 62 49.15 41.73 22.29
CA CYS A 62 49.00 41.54 20.84
C CYS A 62 47.63 40.96 20.53
N GLY A 63 47.09 41.25 19.36
CA GLY A 63 45.77 40.77 18.97
C GLY A 63 45.62 40.52 17.47
N THR A 64 44.86 39.48 17.12
CA THR A 64 44.58 39.17 15.72
C THR A 64 43.69 40.21 15.05
N CYS A 65 42.91 40.98 15.82
CA CYS A 65 42.12 42.12 15.33
C CYS A 65 43.00 43.25 14.77
N TYR A 66 44.26 43.35 15.21
CA TYR A 66 45.26 44.29 14.70
C TYR A 66 46.17 43.68 13.63
N GLU A 67 45.87 42.46 13.18
CA GLU A 67 46.70 41.66 12.26
C GLU A 67 48.13 41.41 12.80
N ASP A 68 48.28 41.37 14.13
CA ASP A 68 49.58 41.10 14.75
C ASP A 68 50.05 39.67 14.43
N ALA A 69 51.34 39.54 14.11
CA ALA A 69 51.97 38.22 13.97
C ALA A 69 52.02 37.48 15.31
N PHE A 70 51.99 36.15 15.27
CA PHE A 70 52.10 35.34 16.48
C PHE A 70 53.41 35.66 17.22
N PRO A 71 53.38 35.98 18.53
CA PRO A 71 54.57 36.43 19.25
C PRO A 71 55.61 35.32 19.39
N GLU A 72 56.81 35.54 18.83
CA GLU A 72 57.91 34.57 18.88
C GLU A 72 58.41 34.27 20.30
N SER A 73 58.20 35.21 21.24
CA SER A 73 58.61 35.10 22.64
C SER A 73 57.64 34.31 23.51
N LEU A 74 56.50 33.89 22.97
CA LEU A 74 55.52 33.09 23.71
C LEU A 74 55.92 31.61 23.71
N THR A 75 55.94 31.01 24.89
CA THR A 75 56.22 29.57 25.09
C THR A 75 55.06 28.92 25.82
N ALA A 76 54.91 27.60 25.68
CA ALA A 76 53.75 26.85 26.19
C ALA A 76 53.57 26.95 27.72
N ASP A 77 54.67 27.15 28.47
CA ASP A 77 54.68 27.21 29.94
C ASP A 77 54.53 28.62 30.51
N LYS A 78 54.32 29.63 29.67
CA LYS A 78 54.08 31.00 30.15
C LYS A 78 52.63 31.18 30.58
N ASP A 79 52.44 31.91 31.67
CA ASP A 79 51.12 32.36 32.08
C ASP A 79 50.65 33.46 31.14
N VAL A 80 49.46 33.27 30.57
CA VAL A 80 48.83 34.23 29.66
C VAL A 80 47.45 34.62 30.18
N ILE A 81 47.01 35.81 29.80
CA ILE A 81 45.60 36.19 29.80
C ILE A 81 45.17 36.23 28.33
N LEU A 82 44.33 35.29 27.95
CA LEU A 82 43.79 35.17 26.60
C LEU A 82 42.31 35.53 26.62
N THR A 83 41.94 36.56 25.87
CA THR A 83 40.55 36.90 25.60
C THR A 83 40.23 36.48 24.18
N VAL A 84 39.15 35.72 24.01
CA VAL A 84 38.66 35.30 22.70
C VAL A 84 37.30 35.92 22.47
N SER A 85 37.20 36.77 21.46
CA SER A 85 35.96 37.37 21.00
C SER A 85 35.36 36.52 19.89
N LEU A 86 34.06 36.26 19.96
CA LEU A 86 33.29 35.43 19.04
C LEU A 86 32.29 36.32 18.30
N PRO A 87 32.62 36.79 17.09
CA PRO A 87 31.74 37.64 16.30
C PRO A 87 30.38 37.00 16.04
N VAL A 88 29.34 37.83 15.91
CA VAL A 88 28.00 37.38 15.55
C VAL A 88 27.97 37.12 14.04
N GLY A 89 27.73 35.87 13.64
CA GLY A 89 27.70 35.48 12.23
C GLY A 89 27.22 34.05 12.02
N ASP A 90 27.75 33.40 10.99
CA ASP A 90 27.40 32.01 10.63
C ASP A 90 27.97 30.97 11.61
N PHE A 91 28.95 31.37 12.43
CA PHE A 91 29.59 30.55 13.45
C PHE A 91 29.16 31.02 14.84
N LYS A 92 28.54 30.15 15.64
CA LYS A 92 27.89 30.57 16.88
C LYS A 92 28.24 29.67 18.05
N PHE A 93 28.63 30.29 19.16
CA PHE A 93 28.57 29.68 20.49
C PHE A 93 27.25 30.07 21.11
N ILE A 94 26.46 29.07 21.47
CA ILE A 94 25.15 29.26 22.10
C ILE A 94 25.20 28.59 23.46
N GLU A 95 24.68 29.28 24.47
CA GLU A 95 24.78 28.84 25.86
C GLU A 95 24.16 27.45 26.07
N SER A 96 22.98 27.20 25.50
CA SER A 96 22.27 25.94 25.67
C SER A 96 21.41 25.53 24.48
N LEU A 97 20.97 24.27 24.46
CA LEU A 97 19.97 23.79 23.50
C LEU A 97 18.65 24.56 23.62
N GLU A 98 18.24 24.92 24.84
CA GLU A 98 17.03 25.70 25.08
C GLU A 98 17.10 27.07 24.40
N ASP A 99 18.23 27.78 24.56
CA ASP A 99 18.46 29.07 23.90
C ASP A 99 18.49 28.92 22.38
N PHE A 100 19.05 27.83 21.86
CA PHE A 100 19.08 27.54 20.43
C PHE A 100 17.68 27.33 19.84
N LEU A 101 16.76 26.69 20.58
CA LEU A 101 15.39 26.45 20.11
C LEU A 101 14.51 27.71 20.11
N LEU A 102 14.91 28.74 20.85
CA LEU A 102 14.20 30.03 20.90
C LEU A 102 14.48 30.90 19.66
N ILE A 103 15.66 30.76 19.05
CA ILE A 103 16.04 31.48 17.84
C ILE A 103 15.58 30.75 16.56
N ASP A 104 15.56 31.48 15.44
CA ASP A 104 15.33 30.85 14.14
C ASP A 104 16.46 29.85 13.83
N ASN A 105 16.06 28.61 13.53
CA ASN A 105 16.97 27.50 13.39
C ASN A 105 16.46 26.44 12.41
N ASN A 106 17.41 25.76 11.78
CA ASN A 106 17.10 24.80 10.72
C ASN A 106 16.46 23.50 11.23
N LEU A 107 16.46 23.21 12.54
CA LEU A 107 15.84 21.97 13.04
C LEU A 107 14.34 21.94 12.76
N ASN A 108 13.67 23.09 12.86
CA ASN A 108 12.23 23.26 12.60
C ASN A 108 11.82 23.02 11.14
N THR A 109 12.79 22.94 10.23
CA THR A 109 12.55 22.69 8.79
C THR A 109 13.13 21.35 8.32
N GLY A 110 13.71 20.56 9.24
CA GLY A 110 14.45 19.36 8.85
C GLY A 110 15.81 19.64 8.22
N GLY A 111 16.27 20.89 8.24
CA GLY A 111 17.53 21.30 7.65
C GLY A 111 18.73 20.91 8.52
N ARG A 112 19.91 20.85 7.89
CA ARG A 112 21.16 20.64 8.60
C ARG A 112 21.52 21.89 9.40
N VAL A 113 21.95 21.69 10.64
CA VAL A 113 22.60 22.71 11.46
C VAL A 113 24.10 22.49 11.33
N GLU A 114 24.83 23.53 10.96
CA GLU A 114 26.28 23.55 10.85
C GLU A 114 26.80 24.74 11.66
N ASN A 115 28.08 24.70 12.06
CA ASN A 115 28.78 25.84 12.64
C ASN A 115 28.17 26.40 13.95
N VAL A 116 27.45 25.57 14.70
CA VAL A 116 26.88 25.92 16.00
C VAL A 116 27.44 25.00 17.07
N TYR A 117 27.98 25.59 18.15
CA TYR A 117 28.42 24.87 19.34
C TYR A 117 27.54 25.25 20.53
N LEU A 118 27.04 24.24 21.24
CA LEU A 118 26.25 24.37 22.46
C LEU A 118 27.16 24.18 23.67
N VAL A 119 27.27 25.23 24.50
CA VAL A 119 28.25 25.30 25.59
C VAL A 119 27.89 24.32 26.73
N LYS A 120 26.66 24.36 27.25
CA LYS A 120 26.23 23.48 28.35
C LYS A 120 26.22 22.01 27.94
N GLU A 121 25.72 21.72 26.74
CA GLU A 121 25.60 20.36 26.21
C GLU A 121 26.94 19.80 25.71
N ASP A 122 27.96 20.65 25.60
CA ASP A 122 29.27 20.36 25.01
C ASP A 122 29.13 19.71 23.63
N PHE A 123 28.28 20.29 22.78
CA PHE A 123 27.83 19.69 21.54
C PHE A 123 28.10 20.59 20.34
N LEU A 124 28.90 20.11 19.38
CA LEU A 124 29.11 20.74 18.09
C LEU A 124 28.22 20.08 17.04
N PHE A 125 27.30 20.85 16.45
CA PHE A 125 26.47 20.33 15.36
C PHE A 125 27.32 19.87 14.17
N GLY A 126 27.19 18.60 13.81
CA GLY A 126 27.98 17.94 12.77
C GLY A 126 29.07 17.00 13.29
N GLU A 127 29.34 16.96 14.61
CA GLU A 127 30.32 16.04 15.18
C GLU A 127 29.81 14.59 15.28
N VAL A 128 30.67 13.62 14.99
CA VAL A 128 30.29 12.20 14.80
C VAL A 128 30.10 11.44 16.13
N ASN A 129 30.61 11.96 17.25
CA ASN A 129 30.79 11.18 18.49
C ASN A 129 30.08 11.73 19.73
N SER A 130 29.15 12.69 19.59
CA SER A 130 28.54 13.32 20.75
C SER A 130 27.27 12.59 21.26
N LYS A 131 27.24 12.35 22.58
CA LYS A 131 26.24 11.51 23.27
C LYS A 131 25.13 12.29 23.97
N ASN A 132 25.01 13.60 23.76
CA ASN A 132 23.99 14.38 24.46
C ASN A 132 22.57 13.94 24.06
N GLU A 133 21.84 13.29 24.96
CA GLU A 133 20.53 12.70 24.69
C GLU A 133 19.49 13.73 24.22
N GLN A 134 19.47 14.92 24.84
CA GLN A 134 18.51 15.97 24.49
C GLN A 134 18.74 16.50 23.07
N VAL A 135 20.00 16.72 22.69
CA VAL A 135 20.35 17.13 21.34
C VAL A 135 20.02 16.03 20.33
N GLN A 136 20.27 14.76 20.65
CA GLN A 136 19.89 13.64 19.78
C GLN A 136 18.37 13.52 19.60
N LYS A 137 17.58 13.75 20.65
CA LYS A 137 16.12 13.84 20.54
C LYS A 137 15.69 15.00 19.65
N ALA A 138 16.28 16.19 19.79
CA ALA A 138 15.98 17.33 18.92
C ALA A 138 16.31 17.02 17.44
N LEU A 139 17.44 16.37 17.16
CA LEU A 139 17.81 15.90 15.82
C LEU A 139 16.83 14.85 15.28
N GLN A 140 16.33 13.96 16.14
CA GLN A 140 15.33 12.96 15.76
C GLN A 140 13.97 13.60 15.46
N LEU A 141 13.54 14.59 16.23
CA LEU A 141 12.34 15.38 15.93
C LEU A 141 12.50 16.18 14.63
N SER A 142 13.69 16.72 14.36
CA SER A 142 13.96 17.37 13.07
C SER A 142 13.80 16.40 11.89
N LYS A 143 14.25 15.14 12.03
CA LYS A 143 13.97 14.10 11.03
C LYS A 143 12.48 13.74 10.95
N PHE A 144 11.78 13.70 12.08
CA PHE A 144 10.33 13.48 12.09
C PHE A 144 9.59 14.55 11.29
N ILE A 145 10.02 15.81 11.37
CA ILE A 145 9.47 16.92 10.56
C ILE A 145 9.63 16.63 9.07
N ILE A 146 10.77 16.09 8.63
CA ILE A 146 10.99 15.69 7.23
C ILE A 146 10.01 14.59 6.81
N GLU A 147 9.82 13.59 7.68
CA GLU A 147 8.88 12.50 7.44
C GLU A 147 7.44 13.01 7.28
N LEU A 148 7.02 13.95 8.12
CA LEU A 148 5.71 14.61 8.00
C LEU A 148 5.62 15.49 6.74
N TYR A 149 6.70 16.20 6.40
CA TYR A 149 6.78 17.05 5.20
C TYR A 149 6.55 16.25 3.92
N GLU A 150 7.18 15.08 3.81
CA GLU A 150 7.02 14.18 2.65
C GLU A 150 5.63 13.54 2.59
N LEU A 151 4.96 13.36 3.73
CA LEU A 151 3.64 12.73 3.80
C LEU A 151 2.48 13.72 3.59
N ALA A 152 2.68 15.00 3.90
CA ALA A 152 1.65 16.03 3.82
C ALA A 152 1.05 16.13 2.40
N ASN A 153 -0.24 16.47 2.32
CA ASN A 153 -0.89 16.69 1.02
C ASN A 153 -0.39 17.97 0.35
N TYR A 154 -0.18 19.01 1.17
CA TYR A 154 0.42 20.27 0.77
C TYR A 154 1.40 20.72 1.84
N ASN A 155 2.49 21.31 1.39
CA ASN A 155 3.46 21.96 2.26
C ASN A 155 3.72 23.37 1.72
N ASP A 156 3.85 24.31 2.65
CA ASP A 156 4.17 25.71 2.38
C ASP A 156 5.07 26.26 3.50
N ARG A 157 5.45 27.52 3.41
CA ARG A 157 6.11 28.25 4.48
C ARG A 157 5.22 29.36 5.02
N VAL A 158 5.28 29.56 6.33
CA VAL A 158 4.61 30.70 6.96
C VAL A 158 5.38 31.97 6.59
N GLU A 159 4.69 32.93 5.96
CA GLU A 159 5.29 34.13 5.32
C GLU A 159 6.23 34.95 6.24
N HIS A 160 6.06 34.89 7.56
CA HIS A 160 6.78 35.72 8.53
C HIS A 160 7.77 34.96 9.41
N SER A 161 7.54 33.66 9.66
CA SER A 161 8.41 32.84 10.51
C SER A 161 9.29 31.89 9.73
N GLY A 162 9.03 31.68 8.43
CA GLY A 162 9.76 30.70 7.61
C GLY A 162 9.50 29.24 7.98
N LEU A 163 8.70 28.99 9.03
CA LEU A 163 8.33 27.66 9.49
C LEU A 163 7.52 26.90 8.44
N LEU A 164 7.64 25.58 8.46
CA LEU A 164 6.85 24.72 7.59
C LEU A 164 5.38 24.74 8.01
N LYS A 165 4.50 24.79 7.01
CA LYS A 165 3.06 24.62 7.16
C LYS A 165 2.66 23.35 6.44
N LEU A 166 2.35 22.31 7.21
CA LEU A 166 2.02 20.97 6.70
C LEU A 166 0.50 20.77 6.74
N VAL A 167 -0.11 20.51 5.58
CA VAL A 167 -1.56 20.40 5.45
C VAL A 167 -1.95 18.96 5.11
N PHE A 168 -2.86 18.41 5.90
CA PHE A 168 -3.42 17.07 5.77
C PHE A 168 -4.91 17.15 5.48
N ILE A 169 -5.36 16.49 4.42
CA ILE A 169 -6.74 16.53 3.94
C ILE A 169 -7.33 15.13 4.00
N ASP A 170 -8.54 15.03 4.55
CA ASP A 170 -9.30 13.79 4.55
C ASP A 170 -9.86 13.56 3.14
N THR A 171 -9.27 12.62 2.41
CA THR A 171 -9.75 12.19 1.08
C THR A 171 -10.71 11.00 1.16
N SER A 172 -10.99 10.47 2.35
CA SER A 172 -11.74 9.23 2.56
C SER A 172 -13.25 9.45 2.72
N ASN A 173 -13.67 10.60 3.27
CA ASN A 173 -15.07 10.91 3.53
C ASN A 173 -15.69 11.86 2.51
N SER A 174 -16.94 11.58 2.12
CA SER A 174 -17.78 12.45 1.29
C SER A 174 -18.27 13.71 2.02
N LYS A 175 -18.11 13.77 3.35
CA LYS A 175 -18.31 14.99 4.15
C LYS A 175 -17.02 15.80 4.17
N LYS A 176 -17.11 17.10 3.88
CA LYS A 176 -15.98 18.04 3.98
C LYS A 176 -15.51 18.14 5.44
N THR A 177 -14.52 17.36 5.82
CA THR A 177 -13.76 17.57 7.06
C THR A 177 -12.79 18.73 6.83
N SER A 178 -12.66 19.63 7.81
CA SER A 178 -11.68 20.72 7.73
C SER A 178 -10.26 20.15 7.63
N PRO A 179 -9.36 20.72 6.80
CA PRO A 179 -7.97 20.30 6.74
C PRO A 179 -7.28 20.45 8.10
N ILE A 180 -6.42 19.50 8.44
CA ILE A 180 -5.53 19.61 9.60
C ILE A 180 -4.24 20.29 9.16
N VAL A 181 -3.92 21.40 9.81
CA VAL A 181 -2.67 22.15 9.62
C VAL A 181 -1.77 21.93 10.81
N ILE A 182 -0.52 21.54 10.55
CA ILE A 182 0.55 21.40 11.56
C ILE A 182 1.67 22.37 11.18
N GLU A 183 2.11 23.17 12.13
CA GLU A 183 3.25 24.08 11.99
C GLU A 183 4.35 23.63 12.96
N PRO A 184 5.25 22.72 12.52
CA PRO A 184 6.19 22.08 13.44
C PRO A 184 7.18 23.08 14.03
N ARG A 185 7.32 23.03 15.35
CA ARG A 185 8.35 23.76 16.09
C ARG A 185 8.86 22.89 17.23
N ILE A 186 10.17 22.70 17.28
CA ILE A 186 10.81 21.95 18.36
C ILE A 186 11.01 22.91 19.53
N THR A 187 10.52 22.51 20.70
CA THR A 187 10.59 23.25 21.96
C THR A 187 11.19 22.38 23.04
N SER A 188 11.55 22.96 24.19
CA SER A 188 11.99 22.21 25.36
C SER A 188 10.94 21.19 25.82
N GLU A 189 9.64 21.53 25.69
CA GLU A 189 8.53 20.61 25.95
C GLU A 189 8.57 19.41 25.00
N SER A 190 8.78 19.63 23.69
CA SER A 190 8.87 18.57 22.68
C SER A 190 9.94 17.52 23.03
N ILE A 191 11.07 17.95 23.59
CA ILE A 191 12.20 17.07 23.96
C ILE A 191 11.91 16.27 25.24
N SER A 192 10.99 16.76 26.08
CA SER A 192 10.61 16.10 27.34
C SER A 192 9.76 14.84 27.12
N PHE A 193 9.10 14.74 25.96
CA PHE A 193 8.26 13.60 25.59
C PHE A 193 9.07 12.33 25.25
N PRO A 194 8.40 11.16 25.19
CA PRO A 194 9.01 9.92 24.71
C PRO A 194 9.59 10.04 23.30
N VAL A 195 10.57 9.19 23.01
CA VAL A 195 11.26 9.20 21.71
C VAL A 195 10.33 8.70 20.59
N VAL A 196 10.23 9.47 19.51
CA VAL A 196 9.48 9.13 18.30
C VAL A 196 10.25 8.11 17.46
N ASP A 197 9.81 6.85 17.45
CA ASP A 197 10.45 5.82 16.62
C ASP A 197 10.19 6.03 15.11
N LEU A 198 11.22 6.45 14.37
CA LEU A 198 11.13 6.71 12.93
C LEU A 198 11.18 5.43 12.08
N SER A 199 11.35 4.24 12.67
CA SER A 199 11.41 2.98 11.93
C SER A 199 10.14 2.72 11.11
N ILE A 200 8.99 3.20 11.58
CA ILE A 200 7.70 3.07 10.88
C ILE A 200 7.73 3.67 9.47
N PHE A 201 8.42 4.79 9.28
CA PHE A 201 8.50 5.46 7.98
C PHE A 201 9.28 4.65 6.96
N LYS A 202 10.24 3.84 7.40
CA LYS A 202 10.89 2.86 6.52
C LYS A 202 9.86 1.87 5.99
N SER A 203 9.01 1.32 6.84
CA SER A 203 7.96 0.37 6.42
C SER A 203 6.89 0.99 5.50
N ILE A 204 6.65 2.30 5.63
CA ILE A 204 5.75 3.07 4.77
C ILE A 204 6.39 3.31 3.39
N LYS A 205 7.70 3.55 3.33
CA LYS A 205 8.45 3.87 2.11
C LYS A 205 9.09 2.66 1.41
N GLU A 206 9.22 1.52 2.09
CA GLU A 206 9.91 0.35 1.56
C GLU A 206 9.19 -0.28 0.36
N ASN A 207 9.95 -0.45 -0.73
CA ASN A 207 9.55 -1.09 -1.97
C ASN A 207 9.59 -2.61 -1.84
N GLY A 208 8.46 -3.23 -1.51
CA GLY A 208 8.19 -4.57 -2.03
C GLY A 208 8.01 -4.51 -3.56
N THR A 209 7.95 -5.65 -4.25
CA THR A 209 7.83 -5.78 -5.72
C THR A 209 6.60 -5.11 -6.36
N ASP A 210 5.77 -4.40 -5.59
CA ASP A 210 4.57 -3.69 -6.04
C ASP A 210 4.54 -2.27 -5.44
N ASN A 211 4.78 -1.26 -6.28
CA ASN A 211 4.71 0.16 -5.88
C ASN A 211 3.28 0.61 -5.52
N ALA A 212 2.27 -0.18 -5.91
CA ALA A 212 0.83 0.08 -5.70
C ALA A 212 0.34 -0.17 -4.26
N HIS A 213 1.25 -0.26 -3.28
CA HIS A 213 0.89 -0.32 -1.86
C HIS A 213 1.50 0.83 -1.05
N ILE A 214 2.45 1.58 -1.61
CA ILE A 214 3.13 2.67 -0.91
C ILE A 214 2.20 3.86 -0.77
N GLN A 215 1.51 4.23 -1.85
CA GLN A 215 0.58 5.35 -1.84
C GLN A 215 -0.57 5.11 -0.85
N GLU A 216 -1.03 3.88 -0.73
CA GLU A 216 -2.07 3.45 0.19
C GLU A 216 -1.57 3.47 1.65
N LYS A 217 -0.37 2.97 1.92
CA LYS A 217 0.25 3.08 3.25
C LYS A 217 0.39 4.54 3.68
N GLN A 218 0.89 5.41 2.79
CA GLN A 218 1.01 6.84 3.05
C GLN A 218 -0.37 7.50 3.25
N ALA A 219 -1.36 7.13 2.45
CA ALA A 219 -2.73 7.62 2.60
C ALA A 219 -3.35 7.21 3.94
N MET A 220 -3.17 5.95 4.36
CA MET A 220 -3.66 5.47 5.66
C MET A 220 -2.95 6.19 6.82
N PHE A 221 -1.65 6.50 6.70
CA PHE A 221 -0.94 7.27 7.71
C PHE A 221 -1.49 8.71 7.82
N ARG A 222 -1.75 9.38 6.69
CA ARG A 222 -2.40 10.71 6.69
C ARG A 222 -3.79 10.68 7.35
N VAL A 223 -4.61 9.68 7.02
CA VAL A 223 -5.93 9.50 7.64
C VAL A 223 -5.79 9.34 9.16
N SER A 224 -4.78 8.62 9.61
CA SER A 224 -4.52 8.39 11.04
C SER A 224 -4.08 9.67 11.76
N ILE A 225 -3.26 10.52 11.13
CA ILE A 225 -2.94 11.87 11.64
C ILE A 225 -4.23 12.68 11.82
N ILE A 226 -5.10 12.68 10.81
CA ILE A 226 -6.35 13.43 10.85
C ILE A 226 -7.25 12.89 11.97
N GLU A 227 -7.35 11.58 12.11
CA GLU A 227 -8.18 10.94 13.12
C GLU A 227 -7.73 11.27 14.55
N VAL A 228 -6.43 11.29 14.80
CA VAL A 228 -5.85 11.65 16.10
C VAL A 228 -6.01 13.14 16.41
N LEU A 229 -5.97 14.00 15.38
CA LEU A 229 -5.97 15.46 15.56
C LEU A 229 -7.32 16.16 15.35
N LYS A 230 -8.34 15.49 14.80
CA LYS A 230 -9.63 16.11 14.44
C LYS A 230 -10.37 16.77 15.61
N ASP A 231 -10.19 16.25 16.82
CA ASP A 231 -10.89 16.69 18.03
C ASP A 231 -10.02 17.63 18.89
N ILE A 232 -8.83 18.01 18.40
CA ILE A 232 -7.90 18.89 19.08
C ILE A 232 -8.23 20.35 18.77
N ASP A 233 -8.36 21.15 19.81
CA ASP A 233 -8.56 22.60 19.71
C ASP A 233 -7.46 23.25 18.86
N GLU A 234 -7.83 24.22 18.02
CA GLU A 234 -6.89 24.91 17.13
C GLU A 234 -5.82 25.69 17.90
N SER A 235 -6.09 26.05 19.16
CA SER A 235 -5.14 26.75 20.04
C SER A 235 -4.01 25.85 20.55
N LYS A 236 -4.14 24.52 20.47
CA LYS A 236 -3.13 23.58 20.95
C LYS A 236 -2.06 23.32 19.90
N ASP A 237 -0.83 23.13 20.37
CA ASP A 237 0.27 22.68 19.54
C ASP A 237 0.06 21.23 19.09
N LYS A 238 -0.41 21.09 17.85
CA LYS A 238 -0.67 19.79 17.22
C LYS A 238 0.61 18.98 17.00
N PHE A 239 1.76 19.63 16.83
CA PHE A 239 3.03 18.92 16.66
C PHE A 239 3.47 18.28 17.99
N ASN A 240 3.46 19.04 19.09
CA ASN A 240 3.73 18.50 20.41
C ASN A 240 2.73 17.40 20.80
N PHE A 241 1.44 17.58 20.48
CA PHE A 241 0.43 16.54 20.72
C PHE A 241 0.74 15.23 19.99
N LEU A 242 1.19 15.27 18.72
CA LEU A 242 1.57 14.06 17.99
C LEU A 242 2.79 13.36 18.59
N ILE A 243 3.76 14.11 19.11
CA ILE A 243 4.95 13.56 19.78
C ILE A 243 4.54 12.89 21.09
N GLU A 244 3.74 13.58 21.91
CA GLU A 244 3.22 13.08 23.17
C GLU A 244 2.39 11.80 22.97
N GLN A 245 1.51 11.79 21.96
CA GLN A 245 0.60 10.70 21.63
C GLN A 245 1.12 9.80 20.51
N TRP A 246 2.45 9.64 20.40
CA TRP A 246 3.07 8.88 19.32
C TRP A 246 2.58 7.42 19.24
N GLU A 247 2.43 6.75 20.39
CA GLU A 247 1.93 5.36 20.43
C GLU A 247 0.48 5.27 19.91
N LEU A 248 -0.38 6.22 20.28
CA LEU A 248 -1.74 6.28 19.77
C LEU A 248 -1.76 6.42 18.25
N LEU A 249 -0.94 7.32 17.68
CA LEU A 249 -0.84 7.48 16.23
C LEU A 249 -0.42 6.17 15.53
N LYS A 250 0.55 5.44 16.10
CA LYS A 250 0.97 4.13 15.55
C LYS A 250 -0.17 3.12 15.60
N GLU A 251 -0.86 3.00 16.73
CA GLU A 251 -2.00 2.09 16.88
C GLU A 251 -3.13 2.42 15.89
N THR A 252 -3.48 3.70 15.75
CA THR A 252 -4.47 4.17 14.79
C THR A 252 -4.05 3.84 13.35
N TYR A 253 -2.77 4.04 13.00
CA TYR A 253 -2.25 3.68 11.68
C TYR A 253 -2.35 2.18 11.40
N TYR A 254 -1.87 1.32 12.29
CA TYR A 254 -1.94 -0.12 12.09
C TYR A 254 -3.39 -0.61 12.00
N GLY A 255 -4.28 -0.12 12.86
CA GLY A 255 -5.70 -0.45 12.80
C GLY A 255 -6.36 -0.04 11.48
N ASN A 256 -6.10 1.19 11.00
CA ASN A 256 -6.62 1.67 9.72
C ASN A 256 -6.07 0.85 8.55
N PHE A 257 -4.78 0.50 8.56
CA PHE A 257 -4.17 -0.31 7.53
C PHE A 257 -4.69 -1.76 7.51
N GLU A 258 -4.90 -2.38 8.67
CA GLU A 258 -5.52 -3.71 8.79
C GLU A 258 -6.96 -3.72 8.26
N CYS A 259 -7.75 -2.69 8.58
CA CYS A 259 -9.11 -2.53 8.06
C CYS A 259 -9.10 -2.41 6.52
N TYR A 260 -8.19 -1.60 5.97
CA TYR A 260 -7.99 -1.48 4.52
C TYR A 260 -7.65 -2.82 3.87
N LEU A 261 -6.68 -3.58 4.42
CA LEU A 261 -6.28 -4.89 3.89
C LEU A 261 -7.43 -5.90 3.95
N THR A 262 -8.21 -5.87 5.04
CA THR A 262 -9.38 -6.74 5.22
C THR A 262 -10.45 -6.44 4.17
N ASN A 263 -10.79 -5.16 3.96
CA ASN A 263 -11.78 -4.75 2.97
C ASN A 263 -11.30 -5.04 1.53
N PHE A 264 -10.02 -4.81 1.23
CA PHE A 264 -9.43 -5.14 -0.06
C PHE A 264 -9.48 -6.65 -0.34
N SER A 265 -9.15 -7.48 0.66
CA SER A 265 -9.26 -8.94 0.57
C SER A 265 -10.71 -9.38 0.31
N PHE A 266 -11.68 -8.78 1.01
CA PHE A 266 -13.10 -9.06 0.80
C PHE A 266 -13.55 -8.71 -0.62
N LEU A 267 -13.21 -7.53 -1.13
CA LEU A 267 -13.54 -7.11 -2.49
C LEU A 267 -12.90 -8.02 -3.55
N LYS A 268 -11.63 -8.41 -3.35
CA LYS A 268 -10.94 -9.36 -4.22
C LYS A 268 -11.66 -10.71 -4.28
N GLN A 269 -12.06 -11.24 -3.12
CA GLN A 269 -12.81 -12.50 -3.04
C GLN A 269 -14.20 -12.40 -3.69
N LYS A 270 -14.89 -11.27 -3.52
CA LYS A 270 -16.18 -11.00 -4.17
C LYS A 270 -16.05 -10.97 -5.70
N LYS A 271 -14.99 -10.34 -6.21
CA LYS A 271 -14.67 -10.31 -7.65
C LYS A 271 -14.36 -11.72 -8.18
N GLU A 272 -13.51 -12.47 -7.48
CA GLU A 272 -13.17 -13.85 -7.85
C GLU A 272 -14.42 -14.77 -7.88
N ALA A 273 -15.31 -14.65 -6.89
CA ALA A 273 -16.57 -15.39 -6.86
C ALA A 273 -17.50 -15.04 -8.04
N ALA A 274 -17.49 -13.78 -8.48
CA ALA A 274 -18.25 -13.34 -9.66
C ALA A 274 -17.63 -13.87 -10.97
N GLU A 275 -16.31 -13.83 -11.11
CA GLU A 275 -15.58 -14.37 -12.27
C GLU A 275 -15.75 -15.89 -12.39
N ASN A 276 -15.69 -16.61 -11.28
CA ASN A 276 -15.97 -18.05 -11.24
C ASN A 276 -17.40 -18.36 -11.67
N TYR A 277 -18.38 -17.60 -11.19
CA TYR A 277 -19.77 -17.73 -11.61
C TYR A 277 -19.95 -17.49 -13.12
N MET A 278 -19.39 -16.41 -13.66
CA MET A 278 -19.44 -16.10 -15.10
C MET A 278 -18.80 -17.20 -15.94
N THR A 279 -17.64 -17.71 -15.50
CA THR A 279 -16.92 -18.79 -16.20
C THR A 279 -17.74 -20.08 -16.24
N VAL A 280 -18.31 -20.52 -15.12
CA VAL A 280 -19.13 -21.75 -15.10
C VAL A 280 -20.43 -21.56 -15.87
N SER A 281 -21.10 -20.42 -15.71
CA SER A 281 -22.31 -20.09 -16.47
C SER A 281 -22.03 -20.11 -17.98
N SER A 282 -20.91 -19.55 -18.42
CA SER A 282 -20.48 -19.59 -19.83
C SER A 282 -20.25 -21.01 -20.32
N LYS A 283 -19.64 -21.88 -19.51
CA LYS A 283 -19.48 -23.31 -19.84
C LYS A 283 -20.83 -24.03 -20.00
N ILE A 284 -21.78 -23.81 -19.08
CA ILE A 284 -23.14 -24.38 -19.18
C ILE A 284 -23.85 -23.88 -20.45
N SER A 285 -23.79 -22.58 -20.72
CA SER A 285 -24.35 -21.98 -21.96
C SER A 285 -23.65 -22.51 -23.22
N GLY A 286 -22.34 -22.75 -23.17
CA GLY A 286 -21.58 -23.37 -24.25
C GLY A 286 -22.04 -24.79 -24.55
N THR A 287 -22.30 -25.60 -23.51
CA THR A 287 -22.89 -26.92 -23.65
C THR A 287 -24.27 -26.85 -24.30
N LEU A 288 -25.14 -25.92 -23.87
CA LEU A 288 -26.44 -25.71 -24.52
C LEU A 288 -26.29 -25.33 -26.00
N SER A 289 -25.42 -24.38 -26.33
CA SER A 289 -25.15 -23.94 -27.70
C SER A 289 -24.68 -25.09 -28.60
N SER A 290 -23.82 -25.97 -28.07
CA SER A 290 -23.31 -27.14 -28.79
C SER A 290 -24.40 -28.15 -29.17
N ILE A 291 -25.50 -28.19 -28.40
CA ILE A 291 -26.66 -29.06 -28.68
C ILE A 291 -27.62 -28.35 -29.62
N SER A 292 -27.91 -27.06 -29.40
CA SER A 292 -28.88 -26.29 -30.20
C SER A 292 -28.62 -26.37 -31.71
N GLY A 293 -27.35 -26.27 -32.14
CA GLY A 293 -26.99 -26.40 -33.56
C GLY A 293 -27.36 -27.76 -34.17
N LYS A 294 -27.30 -28.84 -33.38
CA LYS A 294 -27.59 -30.20 -33.83
C LYS A 294 -29.08 -30.54 -33.79
N LEU A 295 -29.85 -29.83 -32.96
CA LEU A 295 -31.31 -29.96 -32.92
C LEU A 295 -31.99 -29.49 -34.20
N PHE A 296 -31.39 -28.58 -34.97
CA PHE A 296 -31.90 -28.20 -36.28
C PHE A 296 -31.90 -29.35 -37.30
N GLY A 297 -31.17 -30.44 -37.04
CA GLY A 297 -31.25 -31.68 -37.84
C GLY A 297 -32.53 -32.48 -37.63
N LEU A 298 -33.26 -32.26 -36.52
CA LEU A 298 -34.47 -33.01 -36.20
C LEU A 298 -35.63 -32.70 -37.17
N PRO A 299 -36.02 -31.43 -37.43
CA PRO A 299 -37.07 -31.12 -38.40
C PRO A 299 -36.82 -31.70 -39.80
N ILE A 300 -35.57 -31.65 -40.27
CA ILE A 300 -35.17 -32.23 -41.56
C ILE A 300 -35.38 -33.74 -41.56
N SER A 301 -35.06 -34.41 -40.45
CA SER A 301 -35.24 -35.86 -40.31
C SER A 301 -36.72 -36.28 -40.38
N PHE A 302 -37.65 -35.45 -39.91
CA PHE A 302 -39.09 -35.72 -40.06
C PHE A 302 -39.57 -35.60 -41.51
N ALA A 303 -38.99 -34.71 -42.32
CA ALA A 303 -39.34 -34.57 -43.74
C ALA A 303 -39.04 -35.86 -44.54
N VAL A 304 -38.06 -36.65 -44.09
CA VAL A 304 -37.73 -37.95 -44.71
C VAL A 304 -38.89 -38.94 -44.60
N ALA A 305 -39.67 -38.92 -43.52
CA ALA A 305 -40.87 -39.76 -43.40
C ALA A 305 -41.89 -39.47 -44.51
N VAL A 306 -42.05 -38.20 -44.88
CA VAL A 306 -42.93 -37.80 -46.01
C VAL A 306 -42.32 -38.22 -47.35
N ALA A 307 -41.00 -38.10 -47.52
CA ALA A 307 -40.31 -38.52 -48.74
C ALA A 307 -40.45 -40.03 -49.02
N ILE A 308 -40.48 -40.87 -47.98
CA ILE A 308 -40.72 -42.32 -48.10
C ILE A 308 -42.08 -42.63 -48.76
N LEU A 309 -43.11 -41.79 -48.57
CA LEU A 309 -44.41 -41.98 -49.22
C LEU A 309 -44.35 -41.86 -50.75
N ASN A 310 -43.41 -41.08 -51.28
CA ASN A 310 -43.33 -40.77 -52.71
C ASN A 310 -42.20 -41.53 -53.46
N THR A 311 -41.44 -42.39 -52.79
CA THR A 311 -40.25 -43.06 -53.35
C THR A 311 -40.40 -44.58 -53.48
N GLY A 312 -39.52 -45.22 -54.25
CA GLY A 312 -39.49 -46.69 -54.40
C GLY A 312 -38.97 -47.42 -53.16
N LYS A 313 -39.01 -48.77 -53.18
CA LYS A 313 -38.65 -49.60 -52.02
C LYS A 313 -37.16 -49.47 -51.64
N PHE A 314 -36.28 -49.41 -52.63
CA PHE A 314 -34.84 -49.30 -52.42
C PHE A 314 -34.45 -47.92 -51.87
N GLU A 315 -34.99 -46.86 -52.48
CA GLU A 315 -34.79 -45.47 -52.05
C GLU A 315 -35.32 -45.24 -50.63
N SER A 316 -36.45 -45.86 -50.28
CA SER A 316 -37.02 -45.79 -48.93
C SER A 316 -36.15 -46.49 -47.87
N ILE A 317 -35.49 -47.60 -48.21
CA ILE A 317 -34.54 -48.28 -47.31
C ILE A 317 -33.29 -47.43 -47.09
N LEU A 318 -32.76 -46.82 -48.16
CA LEU A 318 -31.65 -45.87 -48.06
C LEU A 318 -32.01 -44.66 -47.18
N ALA A 319 -33.21 -44.12 -47.35
CA ALA A 319 -33.73 -43.02 -46.55
C ALA A 319 -33.85 -43.40 -45.05
N LEU A 320 -34.38 -44.60 -44.75
CA LEU A 320 -34.45 -45.14 -43.39
C LEU A 320 -33.07 -45.27 -42.74
N LEU A 321 -32.09 -45.80 -43.47
CA LEU A 321 -30.70 -45.91 -43.00
C LEU A 321 -30.12 -44.53 -42.67
N GLY A 322 -30.35 -43.53 -43.52
CA GLY A 322 -29.92 -42.16 -43.27
C GLY A 322 -30.51 -41.56 -42.00
N VAL A 323 -31.82 -41.75 -41.76
CA VAL A 323 -32.50 -41.28 -40.54
C VAL A 323 -32.01 -42.04 -39.30
N ALA A 324 -31.77 -43.36 -39.42
CA ALA A 324 -31.24 -44.17 -38.33
C ALA A 324 -29.84 -43.69 -37.89
N ILE A 325 -28.93 -43.48 -38.84
CA ILE A 325 -27.58 -42.97 -38.57
C ILE A 325 -27.64 -41.57 -37.97
N THR A 326 -28.49 -40.69 -38.52
CA THR A 326 -28.65 -39.31 -38.02
C THR A 326 -29.16 -39.30 -36.58
N SER A 327 -30.20 -40.11 -36.29
CA SER A 327 -30.76 -40.25 -34.93
C SER A 327 -29.71 -40.77 -33.94
N LEU A 328 -28.91 -41.76 -34.36
CA LEU A 328 -27.81 -42.30 -33.56
C LEU A 328 -26.74 -41.24 -33.25
N LEU A 329 -26.31 -40.46 -34.25
CA LEU A 329 -25.29 -39.41 -34.08
C LEU A 329 -25.76 -38.29 -33.15
N ILE A 330 -27.04 -37.89 -33.24
CA ILE A 330 -27.65 -36.91 -32.34
C ILE A 330 -27.67 -37.48 -30.91
N ALA A 331 -28.11 -38.72 -30.73
CA ALA A 331 -28.15 -39.38 -29.42
C ALA A 331 -26.76 -39.49 -28.77
N LEU A 332 -25.75 -39.94 -29.54
CA LEU A 332 -24.35 -40.02 -29.07
C LEU A 332 -23.82 -38.64 -28.65
N THR A 333 -24.09 -37.61 -29.44
CA THR A 333 -23.70 -36.24 -29.06
C THR A 333 -24.34 -35.82 -27.74
N ILE A 334 -25.66 -35.98 -27.60
CA ILE A 334 -26.38 -35.55 -26.39
C ILE A 334 -25.79 -36.27 -25.17
N TYR A 335 -25.49 -37.56 -25.32
CA TYR A 335 -24.86 -38.35 -24.27
C TYR A 335 -23.46 -37.81 -23.88
N ASP A 336 -22.63 -37.45 -24.85
CA ASP A 336 -21.32 -36.84 -24.57
C ASP A 336 -21.45 -35.47 -23.87
N GLN A 337 -22.36 -34.62 -24.34
CA GLN A 337 -22.61 -33.32 -23.71
C GLN A 337 -23.17 -33.45 -22.29
N LYS A 338 -23.95 -34.50 -22.02
CA LYS A 338 -24.41 -34.83 -20.67
C LYS A 338 -23.25 -35.16 -19.73
N LYS A 339 -22.22 -35.88 -20.20
CA LYS A 339 -21.00 -36.14 -19.42
C LYS A 339 -20.23 -34.85 -19.14
N VAL A 340 -20.11 -33.97 -20.15
CA VAL A 340 -19.48 -32.66 -19.98
C VAL A 340 -20.22 -31.84 -18.92
N LEU A 341 -21.55 -31.78 -18.98
CA LEU A 341 -22.38 -31.08 -18.00
C LEU A 341 -22.18 -31.64 -16.58
N LYS A 342 -22.15 -32.97 -16.43
CA LYS A 342 -21.89 -33.61 -15.13
C LYS A 342 -20.51 -33.27 -14.58
N SER A 343 -19.49 -33.21 -15.44
CA SER A 343 -18.14 -32.76 -15.06
C SER A 343 -18.15 -31.31 -14.59
N ILE A 344 -18.87 -30.42 -15.29
CA ILE A 344 -19.06 -29.03 -14.87
C ILE A 344 -19.73 -28.98 -13.49
N MET A 345 -20.81 -29.73 -13.27
CA MET A 345 -21.50 -29.77 -11.97
C MET A 345 -20.59 -30.21 -10.82
N ASN A 346 -19.74 -31.22 -11.05
CA ASN A 346 -18.78 -31.68 -10.05
C ASN A 346 -17.70 -30.62 -9.76
N SER A 347 -17.37 -29.78 -10.74
CA SER A 347 -16.36 -28.72 -10.58
C SER A 347 -16.86 -27.47 -9.84
N ILE A 348 -18.19 -27.27 -9.71
CA ILE A 348 -18.77 -26.11 -9.03
C ILE A 348 -18.27 -26.03 -7.58
N ASP A 349 -18.38 -27.12 -6.83
CA ASP A 349 -17.98 -27.09 -5.42
C ASP A 349 -16.48 -26.87 -5.24
N ALA A 350 -15.66 -27.47 -6.09
CA ALA A 350 -14.21 -27.27 -6.07
C ALA A 350 -13.82 -25.81 -6.36
N LEU A 351 -14.37 -25.20 -7.40
CA LEU A 351 -14.04 -23.83 -7.81
C LEU A 351 -14.39 -22.80 -6.73
N PHE A 352 -15.51 -22.97 -6.03
CA PHE A 352 -15.93 -22.06 -4.98
C PHE A 352 -15.37 -22.42 -3.59
N SER A 353 -14.70 -23.58 -3.43
CA SER A 353 -14.07 -23.95 -2.16
C SER A 353 -12.77 -23.17 -1.88
N HIS A 354 -12.12 -22.64 -2.93
CA HIS A 354 -10.91 -21.85 -2.81
C HIS A 354 -11.15 -20.41 -2.35
N THR A 355 -12.37 -19.90 -2.55
CA THR A 355 -12.78 -18.61 -2.00
C THR A 355 -13.05 -18.79 -0.50
N LYS A 356 -12.15 -18.29 0.36
CA LYS A 356 -12.24 -18.39 1.83
C LYS A 356 -13.42 -17.58 2.38
N ALA A 357 -14.64 -18.05 2.19
CA ALA A 357 -15.79 -17.49 2.87
C ALA A 357 -15.71 -17.82 4.37
N GLN A 358 -15.66 -16.77 5.19
CA GLN A 358 -15.98 -16.90 6.60
C GLN A 358 -17.37 -17.55 6.70
N ARG A 359 -17.54 -18.55 7.59
CA ARG A 359 -18.73 -19.42 7.65
C ARG A 359 -20.08 -18.69 7.81
N SER A 360 -20.07 -17.38 8.03
CA SER A 360 -21.22 -16.49 8.10
C SER A 360 -20.84 -15.11 7.57
N GLY A 361 -21.63 -14.54 6.65
CA GLY A 361 -21.45 -13.18 6.13
C GLY A 361 -21.96 -13.01 4.69
N GLU A 362 -21.96 -11.76 4.20
CA GLU A 362 -22.43 -11.39 2.85
C GLU A 362 -21.76 -12.23 1.74
N LEU A 363 -20.45 -12.49 1.84
CA LEU A 363 -19.72 -13.30 0.87
C LEU A 363 -20.19 -14.77 0.84
N ALA A 364 -20.47 -15.35 2.01
CA ALA A 364 -20.97 -16.72 2.10
C ALA A 364 -22.38 -16.83 1.47
N GLU A 365 -23.24 -15.84 1.72
CA GLU A 365 -24.56 -15.76 1.11
C GLU A 365 -24.47 -15.61 -0.42
N LEU A 366 -23.60 -14.73 -0.91
CA LEU A 366 -23.36 -14.52 -2.34
C LEU A 366 -22.88 -15.80 -3.02
N ILE A 367 -21.90 -16.49 -2.44
CA ILE A 367 -21.39 -17.77 -2.98
C ILE A 367 -22.48 -18.83 -2.99
N SER A 368 -23.26 -18.96 -1.90
CA SER A 368 -24.37 -19.91 -1.83
C SER A 368 -25.40 -19.66 -2.95
N LYS A 369 -25.78 -18.40 -3.13
CA LYS A 369 -26.72 -17.98 -4.19
C LYS A 369 -26.17 -18.23 -5.60
N HIS A 370 -24.87 -18.00 -5.82
CA HIS A 370 -24.20 -18.31 -7.09
C HIS A 370 -24.22 -19.82 -7.37
N LYS A 371 -23.86 -20.66 -6.38
CA LYS A 371 -23.92 -22.12 -6.51
C LYS A 371 -25.33 -22.61 -6.82
N GLU A 372 -26.33 -22.14 -6.07
CA GLU A 372 -27.72 -22.53 -6.26
C GLU A 372 -28.21 -22.23 -7.69
N LYS A 373 -27.90 -21.02 -8.20
CA LYS A 373 -28.24 -20.64 -9.58
C LYS A 373 -27.54 -21.53 -10.62
N LEU A 374 -26.25 -21.82 -10.46
CA LEU A 374 -25.50 -22.68 -11.37
C LEU A 374 -26.06 -24.11 -11.38
N TYR A 375 -26.37 -24.68 -10.21
CA TYR A 375 -27.01 -25.99 -10.12
C TYR A 375 -28.41 -26.00 -10.73
N SER A 376 -29.19 -24.92 -10.54
CA SER A 376 -30.50 -24.78 -11.16
C SER A 376 -30.40 -24.75 -12.69
N GLN A 377 -29.49 -23.95 -13.25
CA GLN A 377 -29.22 -23.90 -14.69
C GLN A 377 -28.76 -25.26 -15.24
N ALA A 378 -27.83 -25.92 -14.54
CA ALA A 378 -27.32 -27.22 -14.96
C ALA A 378 -28.41 -28.30 -14.93
N ARG A 379 -29.23 -28.36 -13.87
CA ARG A 379 -30.36 -29.31 -13.80
C ARG A 379 -31.41 -29.05 -14.87
N GLY A 380 -31.72 -27.78 -15.17
CA GLY A 380 -32.62 -27.42 -16.26
C GLY A 380 -32.10 -27.91 -17.61
N LEU A 381 -30.81 -27.72 -17.88
CA LEU A 381 -30.17 -28.23 -19.09
C LEU A 381 -30.12 -29.77 -19.13
N ASP A 382 -29.86 -30.44 -18.01
CA ASP A 382 -29.85 -31.91 -17.94
C ASP A 382 -31.24 -32.49 -18.25
N ALA A 383 -32.30 -31.90 -17.69
CA ALA A 383 -33.68 -32.27 -17.99
C ALA A 383 -34.02 -32.07 -19.48
N ALA A 384 -33.60 -30.93 -20.05
CA ALA A 384 -33.75 -30.68 -21.47
C ALA A 384 -33.00 -31.71 -22.33
N MET A 385 -31.76 -32.07 -21.98
CA MET A 385 -31.00 -33.11 -22.68
C MET A 385 -31.70 -34.47 -22.65
N VAL A 386 -32.28 -34.87 -21.51
CA VAL A 386 -33.06 -36.12 -21.41
C VAL A 386 -34.25 -36.10 -22.36
N PHE A 387 -35.00 -34.99 -22.38
CA PHE A 387 -36.12 -34.82 -23.30
C PHE A 387 -35.68 -34.88 -24.78
N LEU A 388 -34.58 -34.23 -25.12
CA LEU A 388 -34.01 -34.23 -26.47
C LEU A 388 -33.52 -35.62 -26.90
N LEU A 389 -33.00 -36.42 -25.97
CA LEU A 389 -32.58 -37.80 -26.24
C LEU A 389 -33.79 -38.66 -26.64
N ILE A 390 -34.92 -38.51 -25.94
CA ILE A 390 -36.18 -39.19 -26.30
C ILE A 390 -36.66 -38.74 -27.69
N ILE A 391 -36.65 -37.43 -27.95
CA ILE A 391 -37.08 -36.88 -29.25
C ILE A 391 -36.17 -37.36 -30.39
N SER A 392 -34.88 -37.57 -30.14
CA SER A 392 -33.93 -37.98 -31.18
C SER A 392 -34.28 -39.32 -31.83
N ALA A 393 -35.01 -40.21 -31.13
CA ALA A 393 -35.46 -41.49 -31.69
C ALA A 393 -36.78 -41.40 -32.48
N LEU A 394 -37.58 -40.34 -32.29
CA LEU A 394 -38.91 -40.21 -32.92
C LEU A 394 -38.87 -40.21 -34.45
N PRO A 395 -37.96 -39.47 -35.15
CA PRO A 395 -37.92 -39.46 -36.60
C PRO A 395 -37.74 -40.86 -37.18
N PHE A 396 -36.84 -41.66 -36.60
CA PHE A 396 -36.64 -43.04 -37.02
C PHE A 396 -37.89 -43.91 -36.81
N MET A 397 -38.52 -43.82 -35.64
CA MET A 397 -39.74 -44.58 -35.33
C MET A 397 -40.88 -44.23 -36.29
N ILE A 398 -41.06 -42.95 -36.60
CA ILE A 398 -42.09 -42.48 -37.53
C ILE A 398 -41.79 -42.92 -38.96
N SER A 399 -40.55 -42.72 -39.45
CA SER A 399 -40.13 -43.19 -40.77
C SER A 399 -40.29 -44.70 -40.93
N LEU A 400 -39.96 -45.48 -39.88
CA LEU A 400 -40.14 -46.93 -39.88
C LEU A 400 -41.62 -47.32 -39.95
N GLY A 401 -42.48 -46.64 -39.18
CA GLY A 401 -43.93 -46.84 -39.23
C GLY A 401 -44.50 -46.55 -40.63
N VAL A 402 -44.11 -45.44 -41.24
CA VAL A 402 -44.53 -45.08 -42.61
C VAL A 402 -44.06 -46.10 -43.64
N TYR A 403 -42.82 -46.58 -43.53
CA TYR A 403 -42.29 -47.63 -44.40
C TYR A 403 -43.10 -48.94 -44.30
N MET A 404 -43.39 -49.38 -43.06
CA MET A 404 -44.17 -50.58 -42.80
C MET A 404 -45.59 -50.45 -43.35
N PHE A 405 -46.22 -49.28 -43.20
CA PHE A 405 -47.54 -49.00 -43.77
C PHE A 405 -47.56 -49.11 -45.28
N LYS A 406 -46.55 -48.56 -45.96
CA LYS A 406 -46.51 -48.53 -47.41
C LYS A 406 -46.18 -49.88 -48.04
N PHE A 407 -45.20 -50.61 -47.50
CA PHE A 407 -44.64 -51.80 -48.16
C PHE A 407 -45.00 -53.14 -47.49
N HIS A 408 -45.51 -53.12 -46.25
CA HIS A 408 -45.86 -54.32 -45.48
C HIS A 408 -47.23 -54.19 -44.76
N PRO A 409 -48.34 -53.92 -45.49
CA PRO A 409 -49.65 -53.66 -44.88
C PRO A 409 -50.19 -54.85 -44.07
N SER A 410 -49.79 -56.08 -44.42
CA SER A 410 -50.17 -57.30 -43.68
C SER A 410 -49.72 -57.27 -42.22
N VAL A 411 -48.57 -56.66 -41.91
CA VAL A 411 -48.02 -56.59 -40.55
C VAL A 411 -48.84 -55.66 -39.66
N ILE A 412 -49.40 -54.59 -40.23
CA ILE A 412 -50.25 -53.63 -39.48
C ILE A 412 -51.60 -54.24 -39.13
N SER A 413 -52.16 -55.09 -40.01
CA SER A 413 -53.38 -55.82 -39.69
C SER A 413 -53.21 -56.73 -38.46
N TYR A 414 -52.06 -57.41 -38.34
CA TYR A 414 -51.74 -58.21 -37.15
C TYR A 414 -51.52 -57.34 -35.90
N PHE A 415 -50.87 -56.19 -36.04
CA PHE A 415 -50.60 -55.29 -34.91
C PHE A 415 -51.89 -54.65 -34.36
N ASN A 416 -52.81 -54.23 -35.23
CA ASN A 416 -54.13 -53.72 -34.81
C ASN A 416 -54.95 -54.81 -34.12
N CYS A 417 -54.93 -56.04 -34.63
CA CYS A 417 -55.58 -57.17 -33.97
C CYS A 417 -55.01 -57.44 -32.57
N PHE A 418 -53.68 -57.33 -32.41
CA PHE A 418 -53.03 -57.46 -31.11
C PHE A 418 -53.41 -56.34 -30.13
N ILE A 419 -53.43 -55.08 -30.58
CA ILE A 419 -53.84 -53.94 -29.74
C ILE A 419 -55.31 -54.07 -29.33
N ASP A 420 -56.21 -54.46 -30.23
CA ASP A 420 -57.62 -54.67 -29.90
C ASP A 420 -57.77 -55.77 -28.83
N VAL A 421 -57.05 -56.89 -28.97
CA VAL A 421 -57.06 -57.96 -27.95
C VAL A 421 -56.50 -57.47 -26.61
N PHE A 422 -55.39 -56.74 -26.63
CA PHE A 422 -54.75 -56.20 -25.43
C PHE A 422 -55.64 -55.18 -24.71
N MET A 423 -56.23 -54.23 -25.44
CA MET A 423 -57.15 -53.23 -24.89
C MET A 423 -58.43 -53.87 -24.35
N THR A 424 -58.95 -54.90 -25.02
CA THR A 424 -60.12 -55.65 -24.54
C THR A 424 -59.82 -56.42 -23.25
N GLN A 425 -58.56 -56.82 -23.01
CA GLN A 425 -58.13 -57.45 -21.76
C GLN A 425 -57.78 -56.44 -20.65
N LEU A 426 -57.37 -55.22 -21.00
CA LEU A 426 -57.02 -54.18 -20.02
C LEU A 426 -58.27 -53.48 -19.42
N PHE A 427 -59.38 -53.46 -20.15
CA PHE A 427 -60.66 -52.86 -19.74
C PHE A 427 -61.69 -53.87 -19.18
N LYS A 428 -61.28 -55.13 -18.97
CA LYS A 428 -61.99 -56.11 -18.14
C LYS A 428 -61.28 -56.22 -16.80
#